data_AF-A0A934SQL3-F1
#
_entry.id   AF-A0A934SQL3-F1
#
_cell.length_a   1.000
_cell.length_b   1.000
_cell.length_c   1.000
_cell.angle_alpha   90.00
_cell.angle_beta   90.00
_cell.angle_gamma   90.00
#
_symmetry.space_group_name_H-M   'P 1'
#
loop_
_entity.id
_entity.type
_entity.pdbx_description
1 polymer ?
#
loop_
_entity_poly.entity_id
_entity_poly.type
_entity_poly.pdbx_seq_one_letter_code
_entity_poly.pdbx_strand_id
1 'polypeptide(L)'
;MDIVSPMMSTLLAAAVQLSGLPGMPAGELPPVLMLPRSELNNTVCPSAPVRCAGLTAAFDTQRYRIVMDDRLNLNDAYDASFLVHEMVHVLQFRSTGSIGFTSCEAVIESERQAYAVQNAYLREHDQVANEGAMLKFSHCPAKQEDR
;
A
#
# COMPACT_ATOMS: atom_id res chain seq x y z
N MET A 1 5.78 -0.77 26.09
CA MET A 1 6.21 0.54 25.57
C MET A 1 6.67 0.24 24.16
N ASP A 2 5.77 0.37 23.20
CA ASP A 2 6.08 0.01 21.81
C ASP A 2 7.02 1.07 21.25
N ILE A 3 8.30 0.70 21.17
CA ILE A 3 9.32 1.56 20.55
C ILE A 3 9.05 1.47 19.05
N VAL A 4 8.20 2.37 18.56
CA VAL A 4 8.03 2.56 17.12
C VAL A 4 9.38 2.98 16.56
N SER A 5 9.91 2.20 15.63
CA SER A 5 11.23 2.47 15.03
C SER A 5 11.25 3.88 14.41
N PRO A 6 12.32 4.69 14.59
CA PRO A 6 12.47 6.01 13.97
C PRO A 6 12.26 6.00 12.45
N MET A 7 12.63 4.88 11.81
CA MET A 7 12.36 4.62 10.39
C MET A 7 10.87 4.66 10.08
N MET A 8 10.04 3.95 10.85
CA MET A 8 8.58 3.89 10.65
C MET A 8 7.94 5.27 10.75
N SER A 9 8.40 6.08 11.72
CA SER A 9 7.90 7.45 11.88
C SER A 9 8.28 8.34 10.70
N THR A 10 9.49 8.15 10.15
CA THR A 10 9.98 8.90 8.99
C THR A 10 9.21 8.54 7.72
N LEU A 11 9.00 7.25 7.46
CA LEU A 11 8.23 6.77 6.32
C LEU A 11 6.75 7.21 6.40
N LEU A 12 6.16 7.17 7.60
CA LEU A 12 4.80 7.69 7.80
C LEU A 12 4.73 9.20 7.56
N ALA A 13 5.72 9.96 8.03
CA ALA A 13 5.77 11.40 7.77
C ALA A 13 5.83 11.71 6.28
N ALA A 14 6.64 10.95 5.51
CA ALA A 14 6.69 11.07 4.06
C ALA A 14 5.33 10.73 3.42
N ALA A 15 4.69 9.61 3.83
CA ALA A 15 3.36 9.24 3.33
C ALA A 15 2.32 10.34 3.57
N VAL A 16 2.30 10.95 4.76
CA VAL A 16 1.39 12.06 5.12
C VAL A 16 1.67 13.29 4.27
N GLN A 17 2.94 13.73 4.20
CA GLN A 17 3.32 14.95 3.48
C GLN A 17 3.02 14.84 1.98
N LEU A 18 3.35 13.70 1.37
CA LEU A 18 3.21 13.49 -0.07
C LEU A 18 1.77 13.20 -0.50
N SER A 19 0.96 12.56 0.37
CA SER A 19 -0.45 12.26 0.06
C SER A 19 -1.40 13.42 0.35
N GLY A 20 -1.05 14.29 1.29
CA GLY A 20 -1.93 15.31 1.85
C GLY A 20 -3.05 14.75 2.75
N LEU A 21 -3.02 13.46 3.08
CA LEU A 21 -4.02 12.82 3.94
C LEU A 21 -3.82 13.18 5.42
N PRO A 22 -4.88 13.16 6.25
CA PRO A 22 -4.75 13.41 7.68
C PRO A 22 -3.79 12.41 8.34
N GLY A 23 -2.69 12.91 8.91
CA GLY A 23 -1.71 12.08 9.58
C GLY A 23 -2.23 11.39 10.83
N MET A 24 -1.54 10.33 11.25
CA MET A 24 -1.82 9.56 12.46
C MET A 24 -0.57 9.43 13.34
N PRO A 25 -0.73 9.18 14.65
CA PRO A 25 0.40 8.81 15.49
C PRO A 25 1.05 7.51 15.02
N ALA A 26 2.37 7.45 15.01
CA ALA A 26 3.09 6.26 14.54
C ALA A 26 2.81 5.01 15.41
N GLY A 27 2.44 5.19 16.68
CA GLY A 27 2.00 4.11 17.57
C GLY A 27 0.61 3.54 17.26
N GLU A 28 -0.16 4.20 16.38
CA GLU A 28 -1.44 3.70 15.87
C GLU A 28 -1.28 2.96 14.53
N LEU A 29 -0.06 2.91 13.95
CA LEU A 29 0.16 2.17 12.72
C LEU A 29 -0.15 0.68 12.93
N PRO A 30 -0.77 0.02 11.93
CA PRO A 30 -0.92 -1.42 11.96
C PRO A 30 0.46 -2.11 11.99
N PRO A 31 0.56 -3.31 12.59
CA PRO A 31 1.80 -4.07 12.58
C PRO A 31 2.21 -4.42 11.15
N VAL A 32 3.52 -4.37 10.89
CA VAL A 32 4.13 -4.81 9.63
C VAL A 32 4.68 -6.22 9.80
N LEU A 33 4.21 -7.15 8.97
CA LEU A 33 4.64 -8.53 8.97
C LEU A 33 5.37 -8.85 7.67
N MET A 34 6.64 -9.22 7.80
CA MET A 34 7.45 -9.73 6.70
C MET A 34 7.19 -11.23 6.54
N LEU A 35 6.73 -11.65 5.36
CA LEU A 35 6.30 -13.02 5.07
C LEU A 35 7.05 -13.59 3.87
N PRO A 36 7.34 -14.90 3.86
CA PRO A 36 7.81 -15.58 2.65
C PRO A 36 6.85 -15.35 1.48
N ARG A 37 7.37 -15.20 0.25
CA ARG A 37 6.53 -14.91 -0.95
C ARG A 37 5.33 -15.85 -1.10
N SER A 38 5.49 -17.16 -0.83
CA SER A 38 4.39 -18.11 -0.89
C SER A 38 3.29 -17.82 0.14
N GLU A 39 3.67 -17.45 1.35
CA GLU A 39 2.74 -17.08 2.43
C GLU A 39 2.07 -15.73 2.17
N LEU A 40 2.81 -14.75 1.64
CA LEU A 40 2.24 -13.47 1.20
C LEU A 40 1.13 -13.68 0.15
N ASN A 41 1.43 -14.46 -0.90
CA ASN A 41 0.47 -14.76 -1.96
C ASN A 41 -0.78 -15.47 -1.43
N ASN A 42 -0.60 -16.44 -0.52
CA ASN A 42 -1.71 -17.17 0.11
C ASN A 42 -2.51 -16.28 1.07
N THR A 43 -1.86 -15.31 1.71
CA THR A 43 -2.51 -14.38 2.63
C THR A 43 -3.39 -13.38 1.90
N VAL A 44 -2.90 -12.80 0.81
CA VAL A 44 -3.61 -11.74 0.09
C VAL A 44 -4.59 -12.32 -0.93
N CYS A 45 -4.25 -13.44 -1.56
CA CYS A 45 -5.04 -14.04 -2.65
C CYS A 45 -5.33 -15.52 -2.41
N PRO A 46 -6.01 -15.87 -1.30
CA PRO A 46 -6.19 -17.26 -0.87
C PRO A 46 -6.88 -18.15 -1.91
N SER A 47 -7.83 -17.59 -2.67
CA SER A 47 -8.58 -18.32 -3.70
C SER A 47 -7.81 -18.49 -5.01
N ALA A 48 -6.77 -17.68 -5.26
CA ALA A 48 -5.98 -17.73 -6.49
C ALA A 48 -4.57 -17.12 -6.28
N PRO A 49 -3.67 -17.78 -5.53
CA PRO A 49 -2.36 -17.20 -5.14
C PRO A 49 -1.50 -16.77 -6.33
N VAL A 50 -1.59 -17.50 -7.46
CA VAL A 50 -0.87 -17.19 -8.70
C VAL A 50 -1.19 -15.79 -9.23
N ARG A 51 -2.40 -15.27 -8.99
CA ARG A 51 -2.79 -13.92 -9.45
C ARG A 51 -2.04 -12.80 -8.73
N CYS A 52 -1.38 -13.11 -7.61
CA CYS A 52 -0.68 -12.15 -6.77
C CYS A 52 0.82 -12.41 -6.74
N ALA A 53 1.34 -13.19 -7.69
CA ALA A 53 2.77 -13.47 -7.81
C ALA A 53 3.65 -12.21 -7.90
N GLY A 54 3.13 -11.11 -8.47
CA GLY A 54 3.80 -9.82 -8.56
C GLY A 54 3.63 -8.91 -7.34
N LEU A 55 2.83 -9.28 -6.35
CA LEU A 55 2.54 -8.46 -5.17
C LEU A 55 3.74 -8.43 -4.21
N THR A 56 4.15 -7.25 -3.79
CA THR A 56 5.33 -7.05 -2.92
C THR A 56 4.94 -6.65 -1.49
N ALA A 57 3.82 -5.95 -1.35
CA ALA A 57 3.23 -5.57 -0.08
C ALA A 57 1.70 -5.45 -0.22
N ALA A 58 0.97 -5.50 0.89
CA ALA A 58 -0.45 -5.18 0.95
C ALA A 58 -0.90 -4.78 2.36
N PHE A 59 -1.82 -3.83 2.43
CA PHE A 59 -2.60 -3.51 3.61
C PHE A 59 -3.84 -4.41 3.69
N ASP A 60 -3.83 -5.34 4.64
CA ASP A 60 -4.95 -6.23 4.96
C ASP A 60 -5.95 -5.47 5.84
N THR A 61 -6.98 -4.90 5.20
CA THR A 61 -8.04 -4.14 5.88
C THR A 61 -8.89 -5.01 6.83
N GLN A 62 -8.96 -6.33 6.59
CA GLN A 62 -9.77 -7.24 7.41
C GLN A 62 -9.10 -7.53 8.76
N ARG A 63 -7.78 -7.70 8.75
CA ARG A 63 -6.99 -7.97 9.96
C ARG A 63 -6.23 -6.75 10.49
N TYR A 64 -6.38 -5.60 9.82
CA TYR A 64 -5.71 -4.34 10.13
C TYR A 64 -4.20 -4.51 10.34
N ARG A 65 -3.52 -4.98 9.29
CA ARG A 65 -2.07 -5.26 9.29
C ARG A 65 -1.47 -4.96 7.92
N ILE A 66 -0.19 -4.63 7.87
CA ILE A 66 0.56 -4.59 6.60
C ILE A 66 1.34 -5.90 6.47
N VAL A 67 1.25 -6.54 5.33
CA VAL A 67 2.03 -7.74 4.99
C VAL A 67 2.97 -7.42 3.82
N MET A 68 4.21 -7.88 3.88
CA MET A 68 5.24 -7.58 2.89
C MET A 68 6.11 -8.81 2.61
N ASP A 69 6.76 -8.86 1.45
CA ASP A 69 7.75 -9.89 1.14
C ASP A 69 8.98 -9.78 2.05
N ASP A 70 9.37 -10.90 2.68
CA ASP A 70 10.51 -10.98 3.60
C ASP A 70 11.89 -10.74 2.97
N ARG A 71 11.97 -10.65 1.65
CA ARG A 71 13.20 -10.34 0.91
C ARG A 71 13.46 -8.83 0.77
N LEU A 72 12.51 -7.97 1.13
CA LEU A 72 12.69 -6.52 1.04
C LEU A 72 13.62 -5.98 2.12
N ASN A 73 14.49 -5.06 1.74
CA ASN A 73 15.39 -4.33 2.62
C ASN A 73 14.87 -2.91 2.86
N LEU A 74 14.22 -2.66 4.00
CA LEU A 74 13.66 -1.34 4.32
C LEU A 74 14.72 -0.21 4.51
N ASN A 75 16.02 -0.52 4.44
CA ASN A 75 17.07 0.51 4.36
C ASN A 75 17.34 0.98 2.93
N ASP A 76 16.86 0.24 1.92
CA ASP A 76 16.86 0.65 0.53
C ASP A 76 15.60 1.47 0.23
N ALA A 77 15.75 2.62 -0.42
CA ALA A 77 14.62 3.51 -0.68
C ALA A 77 13.58 2.87 -1.62
N TYR A 78 14.01 2.03 -2.56
CA TYR A 78 13.09 1.39 -3.49
C TYR A 78 12.20 0.39 -2.76
N ASP A 79 12.80 -0.46 -1.93
CA ASP A 79 12.07 -1.44 -1.11
C ASP A 79 11.20 -0.76 -0.04
N ALA A 80 11.71 0.29 0.62
CA ALA A 80 10.94 1.08 1.59
C ALA A 80 9.73 1.79 0.96
N SER A 81 9.79 2.10 -0.33
CA SER A 81 8.68 2.75 -1.04
C SER A 81 7.40 1.92 -1.07
N PHE A 82 7.51 0.58 -1.05
CA PHE A 82 6.35 -0.29 -0.92
C PHE A 82 5.66 -0.14 0.44
N LEU A 83 6.43 0.09 1.51
CA LEU A 83 5.83 0.36 2.82
C LEU A 83 5.17 1.74 2.85
N VAL A 84 5.78 2.76 2.21
CA VAL A 84 5.16 4.08 2.04
C VAL A 84 3.83 3.96 1.29
N HIS A 85 3.77 3.15 0.23
CA HIS A 85 2.54 2.84 -0.50
C HIS A 85 1.46 2.27 0.44
N GLU A 86 1.78 1.23 1.21
CA GLU A 86 0.79 0.64 2.13
C GLU A 86 0.38 1.60 3.25
N MET A 87 1.28 2.47 3.73
CA MET A 87 0.93 3.51 4.69
C MET A 87 -0.09 4.51 4.12
N VAL A 88 -0.04 4.81 2.82
CA VAL A 88 -1.09 5.62 2.16
C VAL A 88 -2.44 4.91 2.25
N HIS A 89 -2.49 3.60 2.01
CA HIS A 89 -3.73 2.84 2.18
C HIS A 89 -4.25 2.84 3.62
N VAL A 90 -3.36 2.77 4.63
CA VAL A 90 -3.75 2.94 6.04
C VAL A 90 -4.39 4.31 6.28
N LEU A 91 -3.79 5.39 5.76
CA LEU A 91 -4.29 6.75 5.90
C LEU A 91 -5.64 6.94 5.18
N GLN A 92 -5.79 6.38 3.97
CA GLN A 92 -7.05 6.37 3.22
C GLN A 92 -8.16 5.64 3.99
N PHE A 93 -7.84 4.46 4.53
CA PHE A 93 -8.77 3.66 5.33
C PHE A 93 -9.17 4.40 6.62
N ARG A 94 -8.25 5.10 7.27
CA ARG A 94 -8.59 5.94 8.43
C ARG A 94 -9.50 7.10 8.05
N SER A 95 -9.30 7.70 6.88
CA SER A 95 -10.10 8.85 6.43
C SER A 95 -11.50 8.47 5.93
N THR A 96 -11.66 7.29 5.33
CA THR A 96 -12.91 6.92 4.61
C THR A 96 -13.49 5.56 5.02
N GLY A 97 -12.83 4.84 5.93
CA GLY A 97 -13.15 3.45 6.24
C GLY A 97 -12.90 2.55 5.03
N SER A 98 -13.70 1.47 4.93
CA SER A 98 -13.65 0.55 3.80
C SER A 98 -14.21 1.12 2.50
N ILE A 99 -14.86 2.31 2.52
CA ILE A 99 -15.52 2.89 1.34
C ILE A 99 -14.54 3.09 0.18
N GLY A 100 -13.30 3.48 0.46
CA GLY A 100 -12.24 3.61 -0.56
C GLY A 100 -11.81 2.30 -1.23
N PHE A 101 -12.35 1.16 -0.79
CA PHE A 101 -11.94 -0.18 -1.21
C PHE A 101 -13.11 -1.08 -1.62
N THR A 102 -14.34 -0.55 -1.72
CA THR A 102 -15.56 -1.34 -1.96
C THR A 102 -15.99 -1.44 -3.41
N SER A 103 -15.65 -0.45 -4.25
CA SER A 103 -15.91 -0.50 -5.70
C SER A 103 -14.62 -0.54 -6.49
N CYS A 104 -14.71 -1.05 -7.73
CA CYS A 104 -13.55 -1.06 -8.63
C CYS A 104 -13.00 0.36 -8.85
N GLU A 105 -13.87 1.36 -9.04
CA GLU A 105 -13.45 2.74 -9.25
C GLU A 105 -12.77 3.32 -8.00
N ALA A 106 -13.31 3.03 -6.82
CA ALA A 106 -12.72 3.46 -5.55
C ALA A 106 -11.31 2.84 -5.35
N VAL A 107 -11.16 1.55 -5.66
CA VAL A 107 -9.86 0.87 -5.62
C VAL A 107 -8.88 1.47 -6.63
N ILE A 108 -9.30 1.72 -7.88
CA ILE A 108 -8.40 2.34 -8.88
C ILE A 108 -7.95 3.73 -8.41
N GLU A 109 -8.84 4.53 -7.83
CA GLU A 109 -8.47 5.87 -7.35
C GLU A 109 -7.56 5.81 -6.11
N SER A 110 -7.82 4.88 -5.18
CA SER A 110 -6.97 4.70 -4.00
C SER A 110 -5.55 4.25 -4.38
N GLU A 111 -5.43 3.30 -5.30
CA GLU A 111 -4.17 2.85 -5.90
C GLU A 111 -3.47 3.99 -6.65
N ARG A 112 -4.21 4.80 -7.41
CA ARG A 112 -3.65 5.94 -8.16
C ARG A 112 -2.94 6.92 -7.23
N GLN A 113 -3.56 7.25 -6.10
CA GLN A 113 -2.94 8.13 -5.11
C GLN A 113 -1.72 7.45 -4.45
N ALA A 114 -1.83 6.18 -4.07
CA ALA A 114 -0.73 5.44 -3.44
C ALA A 114 0.50 5.34 -4.35
N TYR A 115 0.32 5.01 -5.64
CA TYR A 115 1.42 5.02 -6.61
C TYR A 115 1.97 6.43 -6.89
N ALA A 116 1.12 7.47 -6.89
CA ALA A 116 1.60 8.84 -7.05
C ALA A 116 2.55 9.24 -5.91
N VAL A 117 2.20 8.87 -4.68
CA VAL A 117 3.03 9.08 -3.48
C VAL A 117 4.29 8.23 -3.51
N GLN A 118 4.18 6.94 -3.83
CA GLN A 118 5.33 6.04 -3.94
C GLN A 118 6.37 6.58 -4.93
N ASN A 119 5.94 6.98 -6.13
CA ASN A 119 6.83 7.55 -7.13
C ASN A 119 7.39 8.93 -6.71
N ALA A 120 6.66 9.72 -5.90
CA ALA A 120 7.17 10.97 -5.37
C ALA A 120 8.27 10.74 -4.32
N TYR A 121 8.07 9.80 -3.41
CA TYR A 121 9.06 9.38 -2.42
C TYR A 121 10.35 8.88 -3.09
N LEU A 122 10.22 8.06 -4.14
CA LEU A 122 11.37 7.57 -4.90
C LEU A 122 12.15 8.70 -5.57
N ARG A 123 11.45 9.71 -6.11
CA ARG A 123 12.10 10.91 -6.68
C ARG A 123 12.85 11.74 -5.63
N GLU A 124 12.36 11.83 -4.41
CA GLU A 124 13.06 12.50 -3.30
C GLU A 124 14.34 11.76 -2.87
N HIS A 125 14.47 10.49 -3.26
CA HIS A 125 15.64 9.64 -3.02
C HIS A 125 16.47 9.40 -4.29
N ASP A 126 16.35 10.28 -5.30
CA ASP A 126 17.06 10.22 -6.58
C ASP A 126 16.84 8.91 -7.38
N GLN A 127 15.74 8.21 -7.13
CA GLN A 127 15.35 6.99 -7.83
C GLN A 127 14.23 7.28 -8.84
N VAL A 128 14.47 6.90 -10.11
CA VAL A 128 13.46 7.00 -11.17
C VAL A 128 12.72 5.68 -11.28
N ALA A 129 11.44 5.68 -10.90
CA ALA A 129 10.55 4.55 -11.04
C ALA A 129 9.23 4.96 -11.71
N ASN A 130 8.51 3.95 -12.21
CA ASN A 130 7.16 4.10 -12.76
C ASN A 130 6.26 3.03 -12.16
N GLU A 131 6.24 2.96 -10.83
CA GLU A 131 5.37 2.03 -10.10
C GLU A 131 3.92 2.33 -10.45
N GLY A 132 3.12 1.28 -10.60
CA GLY A 132 1.72 1.41 -11.03
C GLY A 132 1.55 1.76 -12.52
N ALA A 133 2.58 1.66 -13.37
CA ALA A 133 2.46 1.91 -14.81
C ALA A 133 1.35 1.11 -15.49
N MET A 134 0.99 -0.06 -14.94
CA MET A 134 -0.10 -0.89 -15.44
C MET A 134 -1.50 -0.41 -15.03
N LEU A 135 -1.61 0.45 -14.00
CA LEU A 135 -2.89 0.98 -13.53
C LEU A 135 -3.60 1.79 -14.62
N LYS A 136 -2.85 2.47 -15.50
CA LYS A 136 -3.41 3.20 -16.65
C LYS A 136 -4.14 2.33 -17.68
N PHE A 137 -3.90 1.01 -17.64
CA PHE A 137 -4.57 0.04 -18.50
C PHE A 137 -5.68 -0.73 -17.76
N SER A 138 -5.86 -0.47 -16.47
CA SER A 138 -6.91 -1.06 -15.66
C SER A 138 -8.23 -0.35 -15.92
N HIS A 139 -9.29 -1.12 -16.14
CA HIS A 139 -10.62 -0.60 -16.41
C HIS A 139 -11.62 -1.36 -15.54
N CYS A 140 -12.59 -0.62 -15.01
CA CYS A 140 -13.72 -1.26 -14.36
C CYS A 140 -14.66 -1.85 -15.42
N PRO A 141 -15.24 -3.03 -15.15
CA PRO A 141 -16.27 -3.57 -16.02
C PRO A 141 -17.41 -2.56 -16.13
N ALA A 142 -18.01 -2.46 -17.32
CA ALA A 142 -19.21 -1.64 -17.49
C ALA A 142 -20.27 -2.08 -16.48
N LYS A 143 -20.90 -1.13 -15.79
CA LYS A 143 -22.04 -1.43 -14.93
C LYS A 143 -23.09 -2.14 -15.78
N GLN A 144 -23.41 -3.38 -15.45
CA GLN A 144 -24.55 -4.05 -16.06
C GLN A 144 -25.79 -3.26 -15.60
N GLU A 145 -26.46 -2.59 -16.52
CA GLU A 145 -27.80 -2.08 -16.29
C GLU A 145 -28.72 -3.30 -16.15
N ASP A 146 -29.18 -3.58 -14.93
CA ASP A 146 -30.23 -4.57 -14.69
C ASP A 146 -31.45 -4.21 -15.55
N ARG A 147 -31.81 -5.12 -16.45
CA ARG A 147 -33.01 -5.06 -17.29
C ARG A 147 -34.18 -5.75 -16.61
#